data_AF-W1YFE5-F1
#
_entry.id   AF-W1YFE5-F1
#
_cell.length_a   1.000
_cell.length_b   1.000
_cell.length_c   1.000
_cell.angle_alpha   90.00
_cell.angle_beta   90.00
_cell.angle_gamma   90.00
#
_symmetry.space_group_name_H-M   'P 1'
#
loop_
_entity.id
_entity.type
_entity.pdbx_description
1 polymer ?
#
loop_
_entity_poly.entity_id
_entity_poly.type
_entity_poly.pdbx_seq_one_letter_code
_entity_poly.pdbx_strand_id
1 'polypeptide(L)'
;DLSWITQHAEPFGIEITVRDDLSMIAVQGPNAQAKAATLFNDAQRQAVEGMKPFFGVQAGDLFIATTGYTGEAGYEIALPNEKAADFWR
;
A
#
# COMPACT_ATOMS: atom_id res chain seq x y z
N ASP A 1 6.70 3.41 -19.13
CA ASP A 1 7.48 3.75 -17.92
C ASP A 1 8.62 2.78 -17.65
N LEU A 2 8.38 1.48 -17.44
CA LEU A 2 9.47 0.52 -17.15
C LEU A 2 10.64 0.58 -18.14
N SER A 3 10.38 0.57 -19.45
CA SER A 3 11.44 0.70 -20.48
C SER A 3 12.28 1.97 -20.32
N TRP A 4 11.66 3.09 -19.93
CA TRP A 4 12.36 4.36 -19.70
C TRP A 4 13.23 4.28 -18.44
N ILE A 5 12.69 3.74 -17.35
CA ILE A 5 13.43 3.56 -16.09
C ILE A 5 14.63 2.64 -16.29
N THR A 6 14.44 1.50 -16.98
CA THR A 6 15.52 0.55 -17.29
C THR A 6 16.61 1.20 -18.14
N GLN A 7 16.25 1.98 -19.16
CA GLN A 7 17.24 2.70 -19.98
C GLN A 7 18.11 3.65 -19.15
N HIS A 8 17.53 4.31 -18.14
CA HIS A 8 18.24 5.28 -17.30
C HIS A 8 18.96 4.65 -16.11
N ALA A 9 18.70 3.38 -15.79
CA ALA A 9 19.35 2.67 -14.69
C ALA A 9 20.75 2.15 -15.03
N GLU A 10 21.06 1.95 -16.32
CA GLU A 10 22.34 1.40 -16.79
C GLU A 10 23.57 2.11 -16.19
N PRO A 11 23.64 3.46 -16.14
CA PRO A 11 24.83 4.15 -15.61
C PRO A 11 25.00 4.01 -14.09
N PHE A 12 23.96 3.58 -13.37
CA PHE A 12 23.94 3.49 -11.92
C PHE A 12 24.24 2.08 -11.40
N GLY A 13 24.28 1.08 -12.29
CA GLY A 13 24.55 -0.32 -11.91
C GLY A 13 23.55 -0.89 -10.90
N ILE A 14 22.29 -0.43 -10.95
CA ILE A 14 21.21 -0.88 -10.08
C ILE A 14 20.39 -1.99 -10.73
N GLU A 15 19.79 -2.84 -9.89
CA GLU A 15 18.81 -3.82 -10.33
C GLU A 15 17.39 -3.28 -10.15
N ILE A 16 16.53 -3.49 -11.16
CA ILE A 16 15.11 -3.13 -11.11
C ILE A 16 14.30 -4.41 -11.01
N THR A 17 13.51 -4.52 -9.95
CA THR A 17 12.56 -5.63 -9.77
C THR A 17 11.14 -5.10 -9.89
N VAL A 18 10.38 -5.60 -10.86
CA VAL A 18 8.94 -5.32 -10.98
C VAL A 18 8.21 -6.12 -9.89
N ARG A 19 7.29 -5.47 -9.18
CA ARG A 19 6.47 -6.09 -8.13
C ARG A 19 5.10 -6.49 -8.65
N ASP A 20 5.06 -7.39 -9.62
CA ASP A 20 3.83 -7.99 -10.14
C ASP A 20 3.23 -9.06 -9.21
N ASP A 21 3.94 -9.39 -8.12
CA ASP A 21 3.54 -10.23 -7.00
C ASP A 21 2.59 -9.52 -6.01
N LEU A 22 2.42 -8.20 -6.13
CA LEU A 22 1.58 -7.39 -5.27
C LEU A 22 0.31 -6.92 -5.97
N SER A 23 -0.78 -6.90 -5.20
CA SER A 23 -2.00 -6.18 -5.51
C SER A 23 -2.05 -4.89 -4.71
N MET A 24 -2.88 -3.94 -5.15
CA MET A 24 -3.14 -2.70 -4.41
C MET A 24 -4.64 -2.46 -4.29
N ILE A 25 -5.10 -2.24 -3.06
CA ILE A 25 -6.50 -1.94 -2.74
C ILE A 25 -6.56 -0.56 -2.09
N ALA A 26 -7.33 0.35 -2.69
CA ALA A 26 -7.63 1.66 -2.13
C ALA A 26 -8.99 1.61 -1.43
N VAL A 27 -9.01 1.95 -0.14
CA VAL A 27 -10.24 2.09 0.66
C VAL A 27 -10.34 3.54 1.09
N GLN A 28 -11.37 4.25 0.63
CA GLN A 28 -11.48 5.71 0.74
C GLN A 28 -12.89 6.11 1.18
N GLY A 29 -12.99 7.17 1.98
CA GLY A 29 -14.24 7.72 2.48
C GLY A 29 -14.29 7.80 4.01
N PRO A 30 -15.37 8.39 4.57
CA PRO A 30 -15.45 8.74 5.99
C PRO A 30 -15.33 7.55 6.95
N ASN A 31 -15.62 6.34 6.48
CA ASN A 31 -15.55 5.11 7.27
C ASN A 31 -14.39 4.18 6.86
N ALA A 32 -13.52 4.60 5.93
CA ALA A 32 -12.50 3.74 5.35
C ALA A 32 -11.51 3.22 6.38
N GLN A 33 -10.97 4.10 7.21
CA GLN A 33 -9.98 3.71 8.23
C GLN A 33 -10.59 2.77 9.27
N ALA A 34 -11.82 3.04 9.72
CA ALA A 34 -12.54 2.18 10.65
C ALA A 34 -12.79 0.77 10.07
N LYS A 35 -13.19 0.69 8.78
CA LYS A 35 -13.36 -0.60 8.09
C LYS A 35 -12.05 -1.34 7.92
N ALA A 36 -10.99 -0.67 7.44
CA ALA A 36 -9.67 -1.28 7.27
C ALA A 36 -9.09 -1.79 8.61
N ALA A 37 -9.29 -1.06 9.71
CA ALA A 37 -8.83 -1.47 11.04
C ALA A 37 -9.43 -2.81 11.52
N THR A 38 -10.57 -3.24 10.99
CA THR A 38 -11.16 -4.56 11.30
C THR A 38 -10.42 -5.73 10.67
N LEU A 39 -9.67 -5.48 9.58
CA LEU A 39 -8.87 -6.47 8.86
C LEU A 39 -7.41 -6.51 9.35
N PHE A 40 -6.96 -5.44 10.02
CA PHE A 40 -5.60 -5.34 10.54
C PHE A 40 -5.42 -6.17 11.81
N ASN A 41 -4.20 -6.64 12.05
CA ASN A 41 -3.79 -7.15 13.36
C ASN A 41 -3.39 -5.99 14.29
N ASP A 42 -3.09 -6.28 15.56
CA ASP A 42 -2.73 -5.24 16.55
C ASP A 42 -1.50 -4.44 16.16
N ALA A 43 -0.46 -5.11 15.65
CA ALA A 43 0.77 -4.44 15.22
C ALA A 43 0.54 -3.49 14.04
N GLN A 44 -0.31 -3.89 13.09
CA GLN A 44 -0.70 -3.07 11.94
C GLN A 44 -1.55 -1.88 12.37
N ARG A 45 -2.51 -2.07 13.29
CA ARG A 45 -3.29 -0.96 13.87
C ARG A 45 -2.39 0.06 14.54
N GLN A 46 -1.45 -0.40 15.37
CA GLN A 46 -0.48 0.47 16.04
C GLN A 46 0.43 1.19 15.03
N ALA A 47 0.87 0.51 13.98
CA ALA A 47 1.75 1.09 12.96
C ALA A 47 1.10 2.26 12.19
N VAL A 48 -0.22 2.23 12.00
CA VAL A 48 -0.96 3.27 11.26
C VAL A 48 -1.62 4.31 12.16
N GLU A 49 -1.54 4.15 13.49
CA GLU A 49 -2.14 5.05 14.44
C GLU A 49 -1.54 6.46 14.34
N GLY A 50 -2.40 7.48 14.19
CA GLY A 50 -1.97 8.87 14.07
C GLY A 50 -1.18 9.20 12.80
N MET A 51 -1.11 8.29 11.82
CA MET A 51 -0.38 8.52 10.58
C MET A 51 -0.99 9.70 9.81
N LYS A 52 -0.16 10.71 9.51
CA LYS A 52 -0.56 11.91 8.77
C LYS A 52 -0.81 11.57 7.28
N PRO A 53 -1.52 12.42 6.52
CA PRO A 53 -1.65 12.23 5.06
C PRO A 53 -0.29 12.16 4.36
N PHE A 54 -0.20 11.35 3.28
CA PHE A 54 1.02 11.12 2.50
C PHE A 54 2.18 10.45 3.24
N PHE A 55 1.86 9.52 4.14
CA PHE A 55 2.84 8.64 4.77
C PHE A 55 2.54 7.18 4.45
N GLY A 56 3.56 6.34 4.51
CA GLY A 56 3.43 4.90 4.31
C GLY A 56 4.28 4.13 5.32
N VAL A 57 3.79 2.96 5.73
CA VAL A 57 4.45 2.08 6.69
C VAL A 57 4.37 0.63 6.22
N GLN A 58 5.49 -0.09 6.32
CA GLN A 58 5.51 -1.53 6.17
C GLN A 58 5.09 -2.18 7.50
N ALA A 59 4.04 -3.00 7.47
CA ALA A 59 3.49 -3.66 8.65
C ALA A 59 3.16 -5.13 8.36
N GLY A 60 4.16 -5.99 8.57
CA GLY A 60 4.13 -7.39 8.14
C GLY A 60 4.13 -7.47 6.62
N ASP A 61 3.19 -8.20 6.04
CA ASP A 61 3.07 -8.35 4.58
C ASP A 61 2.32 -7.20 3.90
N LEU A 62 1.83 -6.23 4.68
CA LEU A 62 1.11 -5.07 4.15
C LEU A 62 2.03 -3.86 4.08
N PHE A 63 1.99 -3.13 2.97
CA PHE A 63 2.41 -1.74 2.93
C PHE A 63 1.16 -0.86 2.94
N ILE A 64 0.99 -0.06 4.00
CA ILE A 64 -0.22 0.74 4.23
C ILE A 64 0.14 2.21 4.13
N ALA A 65 -0.53 2.95 3.26
CA ALA A 65 -0.28 4.38 3.04
C ALA A 65 -1.55 5.21 3.21
N THR A 66 -1.43 6.38 3.83
CA THR A 66 -2.49 7.42 3.95
C THR A 66 -2.52 8.30 2.71
N THR A 67 -2.55 7.65 1.55
CA THR A 67 -2.68 8.26 0.22
C THR A 67 -4.02 7.88 -0.40
N GLY A 68 -4.35 8.50 -1.53
CA GLY A 68 -5.57 8.22 -2.27
C GLY A 68 -5.90 9.29 -3.30
N TYR A 69 -6.82 8.97 -4.21
CA TYR A 69 -7.17 9.81 -5.35
C TYR A 69 -8.55 10.47 -5.25
N THR A 70 -9.20 10.37 -4.08
CA THR A 70 -10.59 10.86 -3.87
C THR A 70 -10.67 12.17 -3.09
N GLY A 71 -9.59 12.55 -2.39
CA GLY A 71 -9.59 13.67 -1.43
C GLY A 71 -10.13 13.29 -0.05
N GLU A 72 -10.71 12.11 0.10
CA GLU A 72 -11.22 11.59 1.38
C GLU A 72 -10.11 10.92 2.20
N ALA A 73 -10.36 10.77 3.51
CA ALA A 73 -9.52 9.94 4.36
C ALA A 73 -9.61 8.46 3.93
N GLY A 74 -8.51 7.74 4.10
CA GLY A 74 -8.46 6.34 3.71
C GLY A 74 -7.03 5.79 3.69
N TYR A 75 -6.91 4.62 3.08
CA TYR A 75 -5.62 3.98 2.83
C TYR A 75 -5.51 3.49 1.39
N GLU A 76 -4.29 3.47 0.87
CA GLU A 76 -3.86 2.59 -0.21
C GLU A 76 -3.02 1.48 0.41
N ILE A 77 -3.40 0.23 0.17
CA ILE A 77 -2.81 -0.95 0.82
C ILE A 77 -2.26 -1.85 -0.27
N ALA A 78 -0.94 -2.02 -0.30
CA ALA A 78 -0.29 -3.03 -1.13
C ALA A 78 -0.05 -4.31 -0.32
N LEU A 79 -0.36 -5.45 -0.95
CA LEU A 79 -0.36 -6.77 -0.30
C LEU A 79 -0.10 -7.88 -1.33
N PRO A 80 0.37 -9.08 -0.90
CA PRO A 80 0.55 -10.22 -1.81
C PRO A 80 -0.74 -10.57 -2.56
N ASN A 81 -0.61 -10.88 -3.85
CA ASN A 81 -1.74 -11.19 -4.74
C ASN A 81 -2.67 -12.26 -4.17
N GLU A 82 -2.10 -13.31 -3.59
CA GLU A 82 -2.85 -14.43 -3.03
C GLU A 82 -3.74 -14.04 -1.83
N LYS A 83 -3.45 -12.91 -1.16
CA LYS A 83 -4.24 -12.40 -0.04
C LYS A 83 -5.32 -11.40 -0.48
N ALA A 84 -5.20 -10.83 -1.68
CA ALA A 84 -6.04 -9.73 -2.13
C ALA A 84 -7.53 -10.08 -2.18
N ALA A 85 -7.87 -11.27 -2.69
CA ALA A 85 -9.25 -11.71 -2.80
C ALA A 85 -9.93 -11.91 -1.43
N ASP A 86 -9.21 -12.50 -0.46
CA ASP A 86 -9.74 -12.69 0.89
C ASP A 86 -9.78 -11.38 1.68
N PHE A 87 -8.81 -10.49 1.47
CA PHE A 87 -8.80 -9.16 2.06
C PHE A 87 -9.96 -8.28 1.58
N TRP A 88 -10.43 -8.46 0.34
CA TRP A 88 -11.51 -7.66 -0.27
C TRP A 88 -12.93 -8.07 0.15
N ARG A 89 -13.13 -9.33 0.53
CA ARG A 89 -14.47 -9.89 0.85
C ARG A 89 -15.05 -9.32 2.14
#